data_AF-A0A9P4JX80-F1
#
_entry.id   AF-A0A9P4JX80-F1
#
_cell.length_a   1.000
_cell.length_b   1.000
_cell.length_c   1.000
_cell.angle_alpha   90.00
_cell.angle_beta   90.00
_cell.angle_gamma   90.00
#
_symmetry.space_group_name_H-M   'P 1'
#
loop_
_entity.id
_entity.type
_entity.pdbx_description
1 polymer ?
#
loop_
_entity_poly.entity_id
_entity_poly.type
_entity_poly.pdbx_seq_one_letter_code
_entity_poly.pdbx_strand_id
1 'polypeptide(L)'
;MALDQHKRDSPIHKHDCKTCDCSFANGTALAQHLQNSSVHASSFAVPYNGIPASEIRPVYQVDLKLRHSNPEPRRIIELTRTTLETRIVSAIIDGALRLLPPDQDPAREAIRMQKIRDRTERASQAEKLFNMRHSAGNEVVQKTKITPDILFSSPTIVHGVLCHWIEYKDTFGFKQNPFVHKQHLKQFRKYATTLGSGMVVYSVGFESELLRVEGVTCFREAEVMGWLDSKISQRQYLARVD
;
A
#
# COMPACT_ATOMS: atom_id res chain seq x y z
N MET A 1 -42.15 17.00 17.63
CA MET A 1 -40.88 17.42 18.28
C MET A 1 -40.28 16.40 19.25
N ALA A 2 -40.94 15.28 19.63
CA ALA A 2 -40.31 14.24 20.45
C ALA A 2 -39.60 13.13 19.62
N LEU A 3 -40.15 12.78 18.46
CA LEU A 3 -39.63 11.70 17.61
C LEU A 3 -38.27 12.04 16.97
N ASP A 4 -38.09 13.28 16.54
CA ASP A 4 -36.82 13.73 15.93
C ASP A 4 -35.71 13.94 16.96
N GLN A 5 -36.07 14.14 18.24
CA GLN A 5 -35.10 14.14 19.34
C GLN A 5 -34.70 12.70 19.70
N HIS A 6 -35.68 11.79 19.79
CA HIS A 6 -35.42 10.37 20.01
C HIS A 6 -34.51 9.78 18.93
N LYS A 7 -34.73 10.09 17.64
CA LYS A 7 -33.84 9.63 16.55
C LYS A 7 -32.41 10.19 16.61
N ARG A 8 -32.21 11.32 17.30
CA ARG A 8 -30.88 11.95 17.46
C ARG A 8 -30.10 11.41 18.65
N ASP A 9 -30.77 11.12 19.76
CA ASP A 9 -30.10 10.85 21.04
C ASP A 9 -30.32 9.43 21.58
N SER A 10 -31.04 8.57 20.86
CA SER A 10 -31.33 7.21 21.33
C SER A 10 -30.09 6.32 21.28
N PRO A 11 -29.62 5.77 22.41
CA PRO A 11 -28.40 4.94 22.50
C PRO A 11 -28.53 3.57 21.81
N ILE A 12 -29.70 3.26 21.26
CA ILE A 12 -30.00 2.02 20.52
C ILE A 12 -29.51 2.11 19.06
N HIS A 13 -29.41 3.33 18.50
CA HIS A 13 -28.91 3.54 17.14
C HIS A 13 -27.42 3.88 17.20
N LYS A 14 -26.57 2.88 16.97
CA LYS A 14 -25.13 3.12 16.83
C LYS A 14 -24.89 3.86 15.52
N HIS A 15 -24.19 4.99 15.61
CA HIS A 15 -23.73 5.73 14.46
C HIS A 15 -22.30 5.29 14.16
N ASP A 16 -22.17 4.24 13.36
CA ASP A 16 -20.87 3.61 13.08
C ASP A 16 -20.18 4.24 11.89
N CYS A 17 -18.89 4.51 12.05
CA CYS A 17 -18.03 4.87 10.94
C CYS A 17 -17.63 3.61 10.16
N LYS A 18 -18.10 3.50 8.92
CA LYS A 18 -17.82 2.33 8.05
C LYS A 18 -16.34 2.17 7.65
N THR A 19 -15.52 3.20 7.81
CA THR A 19 -14.11 3.18 7.38
C THR A 19 -13.16 2.78 8.50
N CYS A 20 -13.47 3.11 9.76
CA CYS A 20 -12.59 2.85 10.91
C CYS A 20 -13.28 2.12 12.07
N ASP A 21 -14.49 1.61 11.83
CA ASP A 21 -15.28 0.75 12.74
C ASP A 21 -15.45 1.34 14.15
N CYS A 22 -15.50 2.68 14.24
CA CYS A 22 -15.73 3.41 15.48
C CYS A 22 -17.21 3.75 15.62
N SER A 23 -17.79 3.47 16.79
CA SER A 23 -19.20 3.78 17.11
C SER A 23 -19.32 5.11 17.85
N PHE A 24 -20.28 5.94 17.45
CA PHE A 24 -20.57 7.23 18.07
C PHE A 24 -21.96 7.28 18.69
N ALA A 25 -22.08 8.07 19.76
CA ALA A 25 -23.30 8.21 20.55
C ALA A 25 -24.45 8.92 19.80
N ASN A 26 -24.14 9.71 18.75
CA ASN A 26 -25.13 10.37 17.90
C ASN A 26 -24.54 10.77 16.54
N GLY A 27 -25.41 11.18 15.62
CA GLY A 27 -25.02 11.60 14.27
C GLY A 27 -24.13 12.85 14.22
N THR A 28 -24.24 13.77 15.19
CA THR A 28 -23.38 14.96 15.27
C THR A 28 -21.95 14.59 15.67
N ALA A 29 -21.78 13.65 16.61
CA ALA A 29 -20.48 13.11 17.00
C ALA A 29 -19.84 12.31 15.86
N LEU A 30 -20.64 11.54 15.09
CA LEU A 30 -20.17 10.92 13.85
C LEU A 30 -19.74 11.97 12.81
N ALA A 31 -20.53 13.02 12.58
CA ALA A 31 -20.18 14.08 11.63
C ALA A 31 -18.91 14.83 12.04
N GLN A 32 -18.77 15.14 13.33
CA GLN A 32 -17.57 15.77 13.86
C GLN A 32 -16.35 14.85 13.79
N HIS A 33 -16.54 13.54 13.99
CA HIS A 33 -15.50 12.55 13.74
C HIS A 33 -15.10 12.49 12.26
N LEU A 34 -16.06 12.47 11.33
CA LEU A 34 -15.76 12.52 9.89
C LEU A 34 -15.02 13.79 9.48
N GLN A 35 -15.21 14.90 10.21
CA GLN A 35 -14.58 16.18 9.90
C GLN A 35 -13.21 16.37 10.57
N ASN A 36 -13.03 15.90 11.82
CA ASN A 36 -11.86 16.21 12.64
C ASN A 36 -10.93 15.02 12.88
N SER A 37 -11.40 13.79 12.64
CA SER A 37 -10.54 12.61 12.78
C SER A 37 -9.49 12.63 11.68
N SER A 38 -8.21 12.51 12.05
CA SER A 38 -7.12 12.33 11.09
C SER A 38 -7.27 11.08 10.20
N VAL A 39 -8.19 10.18 10.57
CA VAL A 39 -8.56 8.98 9.80
C VAL A 39 -9.52 9.31 8.63
N HIS A 40 -10.22 10.46 8.70
CA HIS A 40 -11.19 10.94 7.69
C HIS A 40 -10.89 12.31 7.11
N ALA A 41 -10.00 13.07 7.74
CA ALA A 41 -9.34 14.16 7.08
C ALA A 41 -8.69 13.56 5.83
N SER A 42 -9.38 13.71 4.69
CA SER A 42 -8.83 13.39 3.39
C SER A 42 -7.40 13.88 3.40
N SER A 43 -6.45 12.94 3.23
CA SER A 43 -5.02 13.17 3.40
C SER A 43 -4.44 14.06 2.28
N PHE A 44 -5.15 15.11 1.90
CA PHE A 44 -4.67 16.21 1.08
C PHE A 44 -3.77 17.17 1.85
N ALA A 45 -3.67 17.06 3.19
CA ALA A 45 -2.88 18.01 3.98
C ALA A 45 -1.37 17.75 3.95
N VAL A 46 -0.91 16.51 3.73
CA VAL A 46 0.52 16.20 3.55
C VAL A 46 0.67 15.02 2.59
N PRO A 47 1.34 15.20 1.42
CA PRO A 47 1.72 14.09 0.55
C PRO A 47 2.55 13.04 1.31
N TYR A 48 2.25 11.76 1.14
CA TYR A 48 3.04 10.71 1.78
C TYR A 48 4.40 10.59 1.07
N ASN A 49 5.45 11.08 1.71
CA ASN A 49 6.81 11.10 1.16
C ASN A 49 7.65 9.86 1.56
N GLY A 50 6.98 8.79 1.99
CA GLY A 50 7.61 7.62 2.57
C GLY A 50 8.05 7.80 4.02
N ILE A 51 8.53 6.70 4.61
CA ILE A 51 8.98 6.62 6.00
C ILE A 51 10.49 6.86 6.07
N PRO A 52 10.98 7.75 6.94
CA PRO A 52 12.41 7.99 7.11
C PRO A 52 13.19 6.73 7.48
N ALA A 53 14.41 6.60 6.94
CA ALA A 53 15.31 5.50 7.27
C ALA A 53 15.62 5.40 8.78
N SER A 54 15.57 6.51 9.51
CA SER A 54 15.75 6.56 10.96
C SER A 54 14.68 5.79 11.75
N GLU A 55 13.48 5.63 11.19
CA GLU A 55 12.40 4.86 11.81
C GLU A 55 12.46 3.38 11.42
N ILE A 56 12.91 3.08 10.20
CA ILE A 56 13.00 1.71 9.66
C ILE A 56 14.22 0.98 10.22
N ARG A 57 15.37 1.66 10.29
CA ARG A 57 16.67 1.03 10.61
C ARG A 57 16.70 0.35 11.98
N PRO A 58 16.17 0.93 13.08
CA PRO A 58 16.14 0.27 14.38
C PRO A 58 15.34 -1.04 14.35
N VAL A 59 14.18 -1.03 13.68
CA VAL A 59 13.33 -2.23 13.51
C VAL A 59 14.07 -3.30 12.73
N TYR A 60 14.62 -2.94 11.57
CA TYR A 60 15.37 -3.87 10.74
C TYR A 60 16.61 -4.45 11.46
N GLN A 61 17.31 -3.65 12.28
CA GLN A 61 18.45 -4.14 13.05
C GLN A 61 18.07 -5.16 14.12
N VAL A 62 16.92 -4.98 14.79
CA VAL A 62 16.41 -5.97 15.76
C VAL A 62 15.95 -7.23 15.02
N ASP A 63 15.26 -7.08 13.89
CA ASP A 63 14.86 -8.21 13.04
C ASP A 63 16.06 -9.03 12.59
N LEU A 64 17.12 -8.37 12.14
CA LEU A 64 18.36 -9.07 11.78
C LEU A 64 18.93 -9.86 12.96
N LYS A 65 18.88 -9.37 14.20
CA LYS A 65 19.38 -10.13 15.36
C LYS A 65 18.49 -11.33 15.69
N LEU A 66 17.18 -11.18 15.53
CA LEU A 66 16.19 -12.17 15.95
C LEU A 66 15.73 -13.12 14.83
N ARG A 67 16.10 -12.88 13.58
CA ARG A 67 15.64 -13.67 12.40
C ARG A 67 15.75 -15.18 12.56
N HIS A 68 16.73 -15.67 13.32
CA HIS A 68 16.93 -17.11 13.57
C HIS A 68 15.85 -17.73 14.48
N SER A 69 15.13 -16.92 15.26
CA SER A 69 14.03 -17.36 16.12
C SER A 69 12.65 -17.07 15.54
N ASN A 70 12.55 -16.62 14.27
CA ASN A 70 11.30 -16.23 13.60
C ASN A 70 10.42 -15.33 14.49
N PRO A 71 10.84 -14.08 14.74
CA PRO A 71 10.18 -13.21 15.70
C PRO A 71 8.80 -12.78 15.21
N GLU A 72 7.84 -12.70 16.13
CA GLU A 72 6.53 -12.15 15.85
C GLU A 72 6.56 -10.61 15.78
N PRO A 73 5.77 -9.97 14.90
CA PRO A 73 5.75 -8.51 14.75
C PRO A 73 5.55 -7.75 16.05
N ARG A 74 4.64 -8.24 16.92
CA ARG A 74 4.37 -7.63 18.23
C ARG A 74 5.63 -7.56 19.10
N ARG A 75 6.45 -8.62 19.08
CA ARG A 75 7.68 -8.68 19.86
C ARG A 75 8.69 -7.64 19.39
N ILE A 76 8.79 -7.44 18.09
CA ILE A 76 9.68 -6.43 17.50
C ILE A 76 9.20 -5.03 17.87
N ILE A 77 7.90 -4.77 17.82
CA ILE A 77 7.31 -3.49 18.22
C ILE A 77 7.64 -3.18 19.68
N GLU A 78 7.45 -4.13 20.60
CA GLU A 78 7.77 -3.97 22.02
C GLU A 78 9.25 -3.66 22.26
N LEU A 79 10.15 -4.39 21.59
CA LEU A 79 11.60 -4.23 21.76
C LEU A 79 12.13 -2.92 21.20
N THR A 80 11.58 -2.50 20.06
CA THR A 80 12.04 -1.29 19.35
C THR A 80 11.31 -0.03 19.80
N ARG A 81 10.16 -0.17 20.49
CA ARG A 81 9.22 0.90 20.81
C ARG A 81 8.83 1.72 19.58
N THR A 82 8.79 1.07 18.42
CA THR A 82 8.49 1.73 17.15
C THR A 82 7.02 2.10 17.06
N THR A 83 6.74 3.18 16.33
CA THR A 83 5.38 3.61 15.97
C THR A 83 4.96 3.09 14.59
N LEU A 84 5.82 2.31 13.91
CA LEU A 84 5.50 1.73 12.62
C LEU A 84 4.29 0.78 12.73
N GLU A 85 3.41 0.82 11.73
CA GLU A 85 2.28 -0.09 11.65
C GLU A 85 2.75 -1.55 11.63
N THR A 86 1.98 -2.44 12.25
CA THR A 86 2.30 -3.88 12.31
C THR A 86 2.56 -4.48 10.93
N ARG A 87 1.84 -4.04 9.88
CA ARG A 87 2.05 -4.53 8.50
C ARG A 87 3.43 -4.14 7.95
N ILE A 88 3.93 -2.95 8.29
CA ILE A 88 5.28 -2.50 7.92
C ILE A 88 6.31 -3.35 8.65
N VAL A 89 6.15 -3.54 9.96
CA VAL A 89 7.05 -4.40 10.75
C VAL A 89 7.08 -5.83 10.20
N SER A 90 5.93 -6.43 9.89
CA SER A 90 5.85 -7.75 9.24
C SER A 90 6.62 -7.78 7.91
N ALA A 91 6.52 -6.74 7.09
CA ALA A 91 7.23 -6.67 5.82
C ALA A 91 8.76 -6.52 6.00
N ILE A 92 9.21 -5.80 7.03
CA ILE A 92 10.62 -5.67 7.39
C ILE A 92 11.17 -7.02 7.89
N ILE A 93 10.45 -7.72 8.77
CA ILE A 93 10.77 -9.09 9.23
C ILE A 93 10.90 -10.01 8.01
N ASP A 94 9.92 -9.99 7.11
CA ASP A 94 9.95 -10.80 5.89
C ASP A 94 11.17 -10.48 5.01
N GLY A 95 11.58 -9.22 4.94
CA GLY A 95 12.80 -8.80 4.27
C GLY A 95 14.07 -9.34 4.96
N ALA A 96 14.13 -9.35 6.29
CA ALA A 96 15.25 -9.90 7.06
C ALA A 96 15.35 -11.43 6.95
N LEU A 97 14.21 -12.13 6.96
CA LEU A 97 14.17 -13.60 6.83
C LEU A 97 14.69 -14.08 5.46
N ARG A 98 14.61 -13.27 4.41
CA ARG A 98 15.20 -13.60 3.09
C ARG A 98 16.73 -13.67 3.09
N LEU A 99 17.39 -13.13 4.11
CA LEU A 99 18.85 -13.20 4.25
C LEU A 99 19.33 -14.50 4.89
N LEU A 100 18.41 -15.33 5.40
CA LEU A 100 18.78 -16.63 5.93
C LEU A 100 19.20 -17.57 4.80
N PRO A 101 20.26 -18.39 5.00
CA PRO A 101 20.57 -19.47 4.08
C PRO A 101 19.40 -20.46 4.03
N PRO A 102 19.31 -21.28 2.96
CA PRO A 102 18.36 -22.39 2.91
C PRO A 102 18.44 -23.28 4.16
N ASP A 103 17.30 -23.72 4.68
CA ASP A 103 17.28 -24.58 5.86
C ASP A 103 17.78 -25.99 5.48
N GLN A 104 18.55 -26.60 6.37
CA GLN A 104 19.07 -27.96 6.18
C GLN A 104 18.06 -29.01 6.68
N ASP A 105 17.08 -28.61 7.48
CA ASP A 105 15.98 -29.45 7.95
C ASP A 105 14.83 -29.49 6.90
N PRO A 106 14.52 -30.66 6.31
CA PRO A 106 13.47 -30.79 5.31
C PRO A 106 12.08 -30.32 5.79
N ALA A 107 11.76 -30.47 7.08
CA ALA A 107 10.46 -30.07 7.62
C ALA A 107 10.34 -28.54 7.68
N ARG A 108 11.41 -27.86 8.11
CA ARG A 108 11.46 -26.39 8.15
C ARG A 108 11.52 -25.79 6.76
N GLU A 109 12.22 -26.44 5.85
CA GLU A 109 12.25 -26.06 4.44
C GLU A 109 10.86 -26.16 3.80
N ALA A 110 10.09 -27.23 4.10
CA ALA A 110 8.72 -27.35 3.65
C ALA A 110 7.82 -26.21 4.16
N ILE A 111 7.95 -25.83 5.45
CA ILE A 111 7.23 -24.69 6.04
C ILE A 111 7.63 -23.38 5.34
N ARG A 112 8.92 -23.17 5.09
CA ARG A 112 9.43 -21.98 4.39
C ARG A 112 8.86 -21.89 2.97
N MET A 113 8.85 -23.00 2.24
CA MET A 113 8.32 -23.08 0.88
C MET A 113 6.80 -22.86 0.84
N GLN A 114 6.06 -23.37 1.82
CA GLN A 114 4.63 -23.08 1.96
C GLN A 114 4.39 -21.58 2.20
N LYS A 115 5.09 -20.96 3.16
CA LYS A 115 4.99 -19.51 3.39
C LYS A 115 5.36 -18.68 2.14
N ILE A 116 6.30 -19.15 1.31
CA ILE A 116 6.62 -18.49 0.04
C ILE A 116 5.46 -18.63 -0.94
N ARG A 117 4.87 -19.83 -1.09
CA ARG A 117 3.71 -20.05 -1.96
C ARG A 117 2.51 -19.18 -1.56
N ASP A 118 2.13 -19.20 -0.28
CA ASP A 118 0.99 -18.44 0.22
C ASP A 118 1.19 -16.92 0.01
N ARG A 119 2.44 -16.44 0.11
CA ARG A 119 2.78 -15.04 -0.18
C ARG A 119 2.69 -14.72 -1.67
N THR A 120 3.22 -15.58 -2.52
CA THR A 120 3.16 -15.40 -3.98
C THR A 120 1.71 -15.40 -4.46
N GLU A 121 0.87 -16.29 -3.93
CA GLU A 121 -0.54 -16.35 -4.25
C GLU A 121 -1.26 -15.07 -3.82
N ARG A 122 -1.05 -14.63 -2.58
CA ARG A 122 -1.62 -13.37 -2.08
C ARG A 122 -1.19 -12.17 -2.92
N ALA A 123 0.09 -12.07 -3.25
CA ALA A 123 0.61 -10.99 -4.09
C ALA A 123 -0.04 -11.00 -5.48
N SER A 124 -0.21 -12.18 -6.08
CA SER A 124 -0.91 -12.32 -7.38
C SER A 124 -2.38 -11.93 -7.29
N GLN A 125 -3.08 -12.28 -6.20
CA GLN A 125 -4.46 -11.86 -5.98
C GLN A 125 -4.57 -10.34 -5.81
N ALA A 126 -3.68 -9.74 -5.02
CA ALA A 126 -3.63 -8.29 -4.81
C ALA A 126 -3.35 -7.53 -6.12
N GLU A 127 -2.39 -7.99 -6.91
CA GLU A 127 -2.07 -7.43 -8.24
C GLU A 127 -3.29 -7.50 -9.18
N LYS A 128 -3.97 -8.64 -9.25
CA LYS A 128 -5.19 -8.79 -10.07
C LYS A 128 -6.30 -7.82 -9.63
N LEU A 129 -6.51 -7.66 -8.32
CA LEU A 129 -7.51 -6.74 -7.78
C LEU A 129 -7.16 -5.28 -8.10
N PHE A 130 -5.89 -4.89 -7.92
CA PHE A 130 -5.39 -3.57 -8.26
C PHE A 130 -5.59 -3.28 -9.76
N ASN A 131 -5.15 -4.21 -10.62
CA ASN A 131 -5.27 -4.08 -12.07
C ASN A 131 -6.72 -4.02 -12.53
N MET A 132 -7.61 -4.82 -11.96
CA MET A 132 -9.04 -4.80 -12.29
C MET A 132 -9.67 -3.44 -12.02
N ARG A 133 -9.37 -2.83 -10.87
CA ARG A 133 -9.90 -1.51 -10.50
C ARG A 133 -9.40 -0.41 -11.42
N HIS A 134 -8.13 -0.46 -11.83
CA HIS A 134 -7.54 0.52 -12.74
C HIS A 134 -7.90 0.32 -14.22
N SER A 135 -8.06 -0.93 -14.66
CA SER A 135 -8.34 -1.27 -16.07
C SER A 135 -9.81 -1.07 -16.44
N ALA A 136 -10.72 -1.03 -15.45
CA ALA A 136 -12.14 -0.73 -15.66
C ALA A 136 -12.41 0.65 -16.32
N GLY A 137 -11.37 1.46 -16.57
CA GLY A 137 -11.48 2.75 -17.24
C GLY A 137 -10.49 3.04 -18.37
N ASN A 138 -9.61 2.09 -18.77
CA ASN A 138 -8.58 2.33 -19.81
C ASN A 138 -8.31 1.07 -20.66
N GLU A 139 -8.04 1.26 -21.96
CA GLU A 139 -7.63 0.17 -22.86
C GLU A 139 -6.21 -0.30 -22.52
N VAL A 140 -6.08 -1.55 -22.05
CA VAL A 140 -4.80 -2.21 -21.78
C VAL A 140 -4.24 -2.77 -23.08
N VAL A 141 -3.02 -2.35 -23.47
CA VAL A 141 -2.36 -2.84 -24.69
C VAL A 141 -1.59 -4.13 -24.41
N GLN A 142 -1.65 -5.10 -25.35
CA GLN A 142 -0.85 -6.33 -25.29
C GLN A 142 0.41 -6.31 -26.17
N LYS A 143 1.46 -6.92 -25.59
CA LYS A 143 2.73 -7.44 -26.15
C LYS A 143 3.86 -6.45 -26.45
N THR A 144 4.48 -5.97 -25.38
CA THR A 144 5.88 -5.54 -25.34
C THR A 144 6.76 -6.68 -24.74
N LYS A 145 8.06 -6.70 -25.02
CA LYS A 145 9.02 -7.65 -24.38
C LYS A 145 9.16 -7.44 -22.85
N ILE A 146 8.61 -6.36 -22.33
CA ILE A 146 8.62 -5.97 -20.92
C ILE A 146 7.22 -5.55 -20.53
N THR A 147 6.60 -6.30 -19.62
CA THR A 147 5.20 -6.12 -19.22
C THR A 147 5.14 -5.59 -17.80
N PRO A 148 4.97 -4.27 -17.61
CA PRO A 148 4.50 -3.76 -16.34
C PRO A 148 3.08 -4.28 -16.07
N ASP A 149 2.63 -4.22 -14.82
CA ASP A 149 1.30 -4.72 -14.42
C ASP A 149 0.17 -3.99 -15.17
N ILE A 150 0.35 -2.69 -15.42
CA ILE A 150 -0.52 -1.89 -16.29
C ILE A 150 0.34 -1.12 -17.29
N LEU A 151 0.00 -1.24 -18.56
CA LEU A 151 0.54 -0.44 -19.66
C LEU A 151 -0.61 0.30 -20.34
N PHE A 152 -0.56 1.64 -20.36
CA PHE A 152 -1.60 2.44 -21.00
C PHE A 152 -1.40 2.51 -22.51
N SER A 153 -2.50 2.45 -23.28
CA SER A 153 -2.49 2.70 -24.72
C SER A 153 -2.11 4.14 -25.08
N SER A 154 -2.51 5.08 -24.23
CA SER A 154 -2.12 6.49 -24.27
C SER A 154 -1.63 6.92 -22.89
N PRO A 155 -0.54 7.71 -22.81
CA PRO A 155 -0.07 8.25 -21.53
C PRO A 155 -1.20 8.98 -20.80
N THR A 156 -1.32 8.72 -19.49
CA THR A 156 -2.43 9.19 -18.66
C THR A 156 -1.91 9.89 -17.42
N ILE A 157 -2.53 11.01 -17.02
CA ILE A 157 -2.17 11.69 -15.77
C ILE A 157 -2.84 10.98 -14.60
N VAL A 158 -2.03 10.37 -13.73
CA VAL A 158 -2.47 9.72 -12.49
C VAL A 158 -1.83 10.48 -11.33
N HIS A 159 -2.66 11.01 -10.43
CA HIS A 159 -2.18 11.81 -9.29
C HIS A 159 -1.28 13.01 -9.66
N GLY A 160 -1.48 13.60 -10.84
CA GLY A 160 -0.67 14.72 -11.34
C GLY A 160 0.64 14.30 -12.03
N VAL A 161 0.92 13.00 -12.10
CA VAL A 161 2.10 12.44 -12.79
C VAL A 161 1.66 11.88 -14.14
N LEU A 162 2.35 12.25 -15.21
CA LEU A 162 2.18 11.63 -16.52
C LEU A 162 2.72 10.20 -16.50
N CYS A 163 1.87 9.21 -16.73
CA CYS A 163 2.22 7.80 -16.63
C CYS A 163 1.90 7.04 -17.92
N HIS A 164 2.90 6.31 -18.40
CA HIS A 164 2.79 5.34 -19.48
C HIS A 164 2.53 3.93 -18.92
N TRP A 165 3.01 3.66 -17.70
CA TRP A 165 2.87 2.37 -17.03
C TRP A 165 2.74 2.50 -15.51
N ILE A 166 2.17 1.45 -14.90
CA ILE A 166 2.12 1.26 -13.44
C ILE A 166 2.66 -0.14 -13.12
N GLU A 167 3.52 -0.22 -12.11
CA GLU A 167 3.93 -1.46 -11.47
C GLU A 167 3.43 -1.48 -10.03
N TYR A 168 2.77 -2.56 -9.63
CA TYR A 168 2.27 -2.79 -8.29
C TYR A 168 3.19 -3.74 -7.50
N LYS A 169 3.31 -3.49 -6.20
CA LYS A 169 4.06 -4.32 -5.26
C LYS A 169 3.26 -4.49 -3.98
N ASP A 170 2.83 -5.72 -3.70
CA ASP A 170 2.16 -6.08 -2.44
C ASP A 170 3.15 -6.23 -1.26
N THR A 171 3.94 -5.18 -0.99
CA THR A 171 4.98 -5.17 0.04
C THR A 171 5.24 -3.75 0.56
N PHE A 172 6.07 -3.65 1.60
CA PHE A 172 6.74 -2.39 1.98
C PHE A 172 8.09 -2.27 1.27
N GLY A 173 8.34 -1.15 0.58
CA GLY A 173 9.60 -0.91 -0.12
C GLY A 173 10.64 -0.21 0.78
N PHE A 174 11.82 -0.80 0.98
CA PHE A 174 12.91 -0.18 1.75
C PHE A 174 14.29 -0.53 1.18
N LYS A 175 15.28 0.35 1.36
CA LYS A 175 16.58 0.31 0.67
C LYS A 175 17.47 -0.81 1.18
N GLN A 176 17.38 -1.16 2.46
CA GLN A 176 18.25 -2.15 3.08
C GLN A 176 17.90 -3.58 2.69
N ASN A 177 16.84 -3.82 1.89
CA ASN A 177 16.56 -5.13 1.31
C ASN A 177 17.48 -5.39 0.09
N PRO A 178 18.58 -6.16 0.23
CA PRO A 178 19.65 -6.16 -0.76
C PRO A 178 19.30 -6.97 -2.03
N PHE A 179 18.38 -7.93 -1.92
CA PHE A 179 18.00 -8.82 -3.03
C PHE A 179 16.94 -8.21 -3.94
N VAL A 180 16.04 -7.42 -3.37
CA VAL A 180 14.85 -6.94 -4.07
C VAL A 180 15.09 -5.54 -4.65
N HIS A 181 15.74 -4.65 -3.88
CA HIS A 181 15.82 -3.24 -4.24
C HIS A 181 16.68 -2.99 -5.51
N LYS A 182 17.85 -3.64 -5.62
CA LYS A 182 18.73 -3.49 -6.79
C LYS A 182 18.08 -4.02 -8.08
N GLN A 183 17.33 -5.11 -7.98
CA GLN A 183 16.61 -5.69 -9.12
C GLN A 183 15.48 -4.76 -9.57
N HIS A 184 14.69 -4.27 -8.63
CA HIS A 184 13.62 -3.30 -8.89
C HIS A 184 14.15 -2.03 -9.56
N LEU A 185 15.25 -1.44 -9.07
CA LEU A 185 15.86 -0.26 -9.70
C LEU A 185 16.26 -0.52 -11.16
N LYS A 186 16.81 -1.70 -11.47
CA LYS A 186 17.15 -2.07 -12.86
C LYS A 186 15.90 -2.23 -13.73
N GLN A 187 14.87 -2.89 -13.21
CA GLN A 187 13.59 -3.08 -13.89
C GLN A 187 12.94 -1.73 -14.21
N PHE A 188 12.80 -0.85 -13.21
CA PHE A 188 12.09 0.42 -13.36
C PHE A 188 12.85 1.40 -14.26
N ARG A 189 14.19 1.40 -14.22
CA ARG A 189 15.01 2.14 -15.21
C ARG A 189 14.72 1.65 -16.62
N LYS A 190 14.67 0.33 -16.82
CA LYS A 190 14.37 -0.24 -18.14
C LYS A 190 12.99 0.21 -18.62
N TYR A 191 11.98 0.14 -17.76
CA TYR A 191 10.64 0.63 -18.09
C TYR A 191 10.65 2.12 -18.44
N ALA A 192 11.25 2.96 -17.61
CA ALA A 192 11.36 4.40 -17.85
C ALA A 192 11.99 4.71 -19.23
N THR A 193 13.09 4.04 -19.56
CA THR A 193 13.82 4.25 -20.82
C THR A 193 13.11 3.70 -22.06
N THR A 194 12.29 2.66 -21.92
CA THR A 194 11.70 1.94 -23.07
C THR A 194 10.23 2.32 -23.29
N LEU A 195 9.49 2.60 -22.22
CA LEU A 195 8.05 2.81 -22.23
C LEU A 195 7.66 4.25 -21.87
N GLY A 196 8.62 5.07 -21.39
CA GLY A 196 8.36 6.41 -20.87
C GLY A 196 8.14 6.44 -19.36
N SER A 197 7.76 7.59 -18.83
CA SER A 197 7.54 7.79 -17.39
C SER A 197 6.47 6.85 -16.82
N GLY A 198 6.60 6.49 -15.55
CA GLY A 198 5.63 5.62 -14.90
C GLY A 198 5.69 5.72 -13.39
N MET A 199 4.92 4.87 -12.73
CA MET A 199 4.88 4.84 -11.27
C MET A 199 4.96 3.42 -10.71
N VAL A 200 5.45 3.36 -9.48
CA VAL A 200 5.48 2.14 -8.67
C VAL A 200 4.58 2.34 -7.46
N VAL A 201 3.63 1.43 -7.27
CA VAL A 201 2.64 1.50 -6.21
C VAL A 201 2.93 0.40 -5.18
N TYR A 202 3.21 0.80 -3.95
CA TYR A 202 3.43 -0.12 -2.84
C TYR A 202 2.17 -0.23 -1.97
N SER A 203 1.69 -1.46 -1.73
CA SER A 203 0.46 -1.70 -0.95
C SER A 203 0.56 -1.20 0.48
N VAL A 204 1.72 -1.43 1.12
CA VAL A 204 1.94 -1.08 2.53
C VAL A 204 2.50 0.34 2.67
N GLY A 205 3.41 0.74 1.78
CA GLY A 205 4.15 2.00 1.83
C GLY A 205 5.62 1.82 1.42
N PHE A 206 6.43 2.86 1.60
CA PHE A 206 7.85 2.82 1.22
C PHE A 206 8.73 3.72 2.10
N GLU A 207 10.03 3.44 2.11
CA GLU A 207 11.07 4.29 2.69
C GLU A 207 11.22 5.60 1.90
N SER A 208 11.41 6.72 2.57
CA SER A 208 11.65 8.01 1.90
C SER A 208 12.83 7.92 0.93
N GLU A 209 12.64 8.54 -0.24
CA GLU A 209 13.62 8.52 -1.34
C GLU A 209 14.00 7.11 -1.81
N LEU A 210 13.09 6.13 -1.70
CA LEU A 210 13.32 4.75 -2.13
C LEU A 210 13.79 4.68 -3.59
N LEU A 211 13.06 5.32 -4.51
CA LEU A 211 13.40 5.32 -5.93
C LEU A 211 14.04 6.66 -6.31
N ARG A 212 15.28 6.58 -6.78
CA ARG A 212 15.98 7.68 -7.46
C ARG A 212 16.17 7.28 -8.93
N VAL A 213 15.05 7.19 -9.64
CA VAL A 213 15.00 6.84 -11.07
C VAL A 213 14.23 7.95 -11.77
N GLU A 214 14.89 8.62 -12.71
CA GLU A 214 14.26 9.68 -13.50
C GLU A 214 13.02 9.15 -14.24
N GLY A 215 11.94 9.91 -14.19
CA GLY A 215 10.66 9.52 -14.78
C GLY A 215 9.90 8.44 -14.02
N VAL A 216 10.32 8.04 -12.82
CA VAL A 216 9.61 7.05 -11.99
C VAL A 216 9.28 7.60 -10.61
N THR A 217 8.00 7.57 -10.26
CA THR A 217 7.48 8.05 -8.97
C THR A 217 6.94 6.90 -8.11
N CYS A 218 7.09 6.98 -6.79
CA CYS A 218 6.48 6.04 -5.84
C CYS A 218 5.19 6.59 -5.27
N PHE A 219 4.19 5.72 -5.08
CA PHE A 219 2.99 6.01 -4.30
C PHE A 219 2.63 4.88 -3.36
N ARG A 220 1.96 5.19 -2.26
CA ARG A 220 1.25 4.18 -1.45
C ARG A 220 -0.07 3.89 -2.14
N GLU A 221 -0.49 2.63 -2.17
CA GLU A 221 -1.76 2.22 -2.78
C GLU A 221 -2.96 3.06 -2.29
N ALA A 222 -2.99 3.40 -1.00
CA ALA A 222 -4.03 4.23 -0.41
C ALA A 222 -4.19 5.60 -1.10
N GLU A 223 -3.09 6.21 -1.54
CA GLU A 223 -3.15 7.49 -2.27
C GLU A 223 -3.79 7.29 -3.64
N VAL A 224 -3.29 6.31 -4.40
CA VAL A 224 -3.75 6.00 -5.75
C VAL A 224 -5.25 5.62 -5.78
N MET A 225 -5.69 4.83 -4.80
CA MET A 225 -7.10 4.42 -4.67
C MET A 225 -8.00 5.60 -4.31
N GLY A 226 -7.57 6.47 -3.38
CA GLY A 226 -8.33 7.68 -3.05
C GLY A 226 -8.55 8.59 -4.25
N TRP A 227 -7.55 8.69 -5.14
CA TRP A 227 -7.70 9.41 -6.41
C TRP A 227 -8.66 8.74 -7.38
N LEU A 228 -8.57 7.41 -7.57
CA LEU A 228 -9.49 6.68 -8.44
C LEU A 228 -10.95 6.84 -8.00
N ASP A 229 -11.20 6.70 -6.70
CA ASP A 229 -12.55 6.82 -6.14
C ASP A 229 -13.12 8.23 -6.36
N SER A 230 -12.28 9.27 -6.28
CA SER A 230 -12.68 10.65 -6.61
C SER A 230 -13.05 10.82 -8.08
N LYS A 231 -12.33 10.16 -8.99
CA LYS A 231 -12.59 10.22 -10.44
C LYS A 231 -13.86 9.49 -10.84
N ILE A 232 -14.08 8.31 -10.27
CA ILE A 232 -15.32 7.54 -10.50
C ILE A 232 -16.52 8.34 -9.99
N SER A 233 -16.42 8.90 -8.78
CA SER A 233 -17.47 9.74 -8.20
C SER A 233 -17.78 10.98 -9.05
N GLN A 234 -16.74 11.65 -9.57
CA GLN A 234 -16.90 12.80 -10.46
C GLN A 234 -17.60 12.42 -11.78
N ARG A 235 -17.22 11.30 -12.41
CA ARG A 235 -17.87 10.81 -13.63
C ARG A 235 -19.34 10.43 -13.40
N GLN A 236 -19.62 9.74 -12.30
CA GLN A 236 -20.99 9.37 -11.92
C GLN A 236 -21.85 10.60 -11.60
N TYR A 237 -21.28 11.64 -11.00
CA TYR A 237 -21.97 12.90 -10.80
C TYR A 237 -22.33 13.54 -12.15
N LEU A 238 -21.37 13.72 -13.04
CA LEU A 238 -21.59 14.33 -14.36
C LEU A 238 -22.67 13.58 -15.17
N ALA A 239 -22.61 12.24 -15.19
CA ALA A 239 -23.58 11.40 -15.91
C ALA A 239 -25.02 11.42 -15.33
N ARG A 240 -25.25 12.06 -14.17
CA ARG A 240 -26.59 12.24 -13.57
C ARG A 240 -27.14 13.65 -13.76
N VAL A 241 -26.32 14.59 -14.22
CA VAL A 241 -26.69 15.99 -14.43
C VAL A 241 -26.94 16.29 -15.91
N ASP A 242 -26.55 15.37 -16.80
CA ASP A 242 -26.95 15.28 -18.21
C ASP A 242 -28.24 14.44 -18.36
#